data_AF-A0A4C2A9E4-F1
#
_entry.id   AF-A0A4C2A9E4-F1
#
_cell.length_a   1.000
_cell.length_b   1.000
_cell.length_c   1.000
_cell.angle_alpha   90.00
_cell.angle_beta   90.00
_cell.angle_gamma   90.00
#
_symmetry.space_group_name_H-M   'P 1'
#
loop_
_entity.id
_entity.type
_entity.pdbx_description
1 polymer ?
#
loop_
_entity_poly.entity_id
_entity_poly.type
_entity_poly.pdbx_seq_one_letter_code
_entity_poly.pdbx_strand_id
1 'polypeptide(L)'
;MTTVLVQIEAILNSRPLSVLSSEPSELLPLTPSHFLTLTPLKTLPARDISDENVNLLQRKHIIDHVIQSFWKRWKVEYLHTLQTRQKWLKTGKPIQKGTVVVLKSDNSAPLDWPLGVIDDVHPGKDGVVRVVDVRTASGVYRRPVVKLCPLPNQ
;
A
#
# COMPACT_ATOMS: atom_id res chain seq x y z
N MET A 1 22.51 -11.99 10.37
CA MET A 1 21.17 -12.26 9.82
C MET A 1 20.29 -11.08 10.19
N THR A 2 20.37 -10.00 9.42
CA THR A 2 19.71 -8.72 9.77
C THR A 2 18.83 -8.22 8.62
N THR A 3 18.95 -8.82 7.42
CA THR A 3 18.31 -8.33 6.19
C THR A 3 16.81 -8.54 6.15
N VAL A 4 16.31 -9.73 6.52
CA VAL A 4 14.88 -10.06 6.45
C VAL A 4 14.06 -9.17 7.39
N LEU A 5 14.51 -8.99 8.62
CA LEU A 5 13.81 -8.15 9.60
C LEU A 5 13.78 -6.68 9.17
N VAL A 6 14.90 -6.15 8.66
CA VAL A 6 14.97 -4.79 8.12
C VAL A 6 14.08 -4.63 6.88
N GLN A 7 14.01 -5.64 6.01
CA GLN A 7 13.12 -5.62 4.83
C GLN A 7 11.64 -5.69 5.24
N ILE A 8 11.30 -6.48 6.25
CA ILE A 8 9.94 -6.52 6.84
C ILE A 8 9.59 -5.18 7.48
N GLU A 9 10.51 -4.58 8.24
CA GLU A 9 10.34 -3.25 8.82
C GLU A 9 10.06 -2.20 7.73
N ALA A 10 10.85 -2.20 6.65
CA ALA A 10 10.62 -1.32 5.51
C ALA A 10 9.22 -1.54 4.89
N ILE A 11 8.78 -2.80 4.77
CA ILE A 11 7.43 -3.14 4.30
C ILE A 11 6.35 -2.56 5.23
N LEU A 12 6.47 -2.78 6.53
CA LEU A 12 5.52 -2.27 7.51
C LEU A 12 5.46 -0.74 7.48
N ASN A 13 6.60 -0.07 7.31
CA ASN A 13 6.72 1.38 7.33
C ASN A 13 6.44 2.06 5.99
N SER A 14 6.28 1.31 4.90
CA SER A 14 5.83 1.81 3.59
C SER A 14 4.32 2.03 3.48
N ARG A 15 3.53 1.62 4.49
CA ARG A 15 2.07 1.62 4.41
C ARG A 15 1.49 3.05 4.26
N PRO A 16 0.56 3.29 3.33
CA PRO A 16 -0.09 4.59 3.16
C PRO A 16 -1.02 5.00 4.31
N LEU A 17 -0.68 6.01 5.11
CA LEU A 17 -1.51 6.51 6.21
C LEU A 17 -2.55 7.54 5.78
N SER A 18 -2.15 8.50 4.93
CA SER A 18 -3.01 9.59 4.45
C SER A 18 -2.45 10.14 3.14
N VAL A 19 -3.15 11.09 2.53
CA VAL A 19 -2.60 11.92 1.46
C VAL A 19 -1.57 12.89 1.99
N LEU A 20 -0.44 13.03 1.29
CA LEU A 20 0.61 13.98 1.64
C LEU A 20 0.34 15.37 1.03
N SER A 21 -0.17 15.40 -0.20
CA SER A 21 -0.39 16.62 -0.99
C SER A 21 -1.87 16.83 -1.30
N SER A 22 -2.28 18.10 -1.38
CA SER A 22 -3.61 18.51 -1.84
C SER A 22 -3.71 18.56 -3.37
N GLU A 23 -2.58 18.47 -4.08
CA GLU A 23 -2.54 18.53 -5.54
C GLU A 23 -2.93 17.18 -6.17
N PRO A 24 -3.96 17.14 -7.04
CA PRO A 24 -4.44 15.89 -7.64
C PRO A 24 -3.43 15.16 -8.54
N SER A 25 -2.37 15.84 -8.97
CA SER A 25 -1.30 15.30 -9.82
C SER A 25 -0.24 14.53 -9.05
N GLU A 26 -0.07 14.79 -7.75
CA GLU A 26 0.95 14.15 -6.92
C GLU A 26 0.34 13.07 -6.01
N LEU A 27 0.28 11.85 -6.54
CA LEU A 27 -0.21 10.68 -5.81
C LEU A 27 0.85 10.11 -4.86
N LEU A 28 1.26 10.89 -3.87
CA LEU A 28 2.21 10.46 -2.83
C LEU A 28 1.49 10.28 -1.49
N PRO A 29 1.54 9.07 -0.90
CA PRO A 29 0.95 8.85 0.41
C PRO A 29 1.91 9.28 1.51
N LEU A 30 1.38 9.82 2.61
CA LEU A 30 2.11 9.93 3.86
C LEU A 30 2.27 8.52 4.46
N THR A 31 3.50 8.07 4.66
CA THR A 31 3.80 6.74 5.26
C THR A 31 4.48 6.90 6.62
N PRO A 32 4.50 5.87 7.49
CA PRO A 32 5.29 5.90 8.72
C PRO A 32 6.78 6.15 8.48
N SER A 33 7.33 5.66 7.36
CA SER A 33 8.74 5.88 7.02
C SER A 33 9.07 7.38 6.94
N HIS A 34 8.17 8.25 6.47
CA HIS A 34 8.39 9.70 6.44
C HIS A 34 8.72 10.29 7.82
N PHE A 35 8.23 9.70 8.91
CA PHE A 35 8.55 10.12 10.28
C PHE A 35 9.79 9.45 10.86
N LEU A 36 10.08 8.22 10.42
CA LEU A 36 11.13 7.39 11.00
C LEU A 36 12.52 7.66 10.40
N THR A 37 12.61 8.05 9.12
CA THR A 37 13.89 8.27 8.41
C THR A 37 14.46 9.68 8.48
N LEU A 38 14.13 10.49 9.49
CA LEU A 38 14.59 11.88 9.61
C LEU A 38 16.13 12.09 9.75
N THR A 39 16.96 11.05 9.55
CA THR A 39 18.44 11.12 9.54
C THR A 39 19.08 10.05 8.63
N PRO A 40 20.32 10.29 8.13
CA PRO A 40 21.02 9.31 7.29
C PRO A 40 21.58 8.13 8.11
N LEU A 41 21.36 6.90 7.62
CA LEU A 41 21.94 5.67 8.14
C LEU A 41 23.47 5.66 7.89
N LYS A 42 24.29 5.67 8.95
CA LYS A 42 25.76 5.79 8.80
C LYS A 42 26.51 4.46 8.69
N THR A 43 26.00 3.35 9.22
CA THR A 43 26.59 2.01 9.01
C THR A 43 25.63 0.90 9.44
N LEU A 44 25.66 -0.24 8.77
CA LEU A 44 24.96 -1.46 9.16
C LEU A 44 25.87 -2.34 10.04
N PRO A 45 25.37 -3.00 11.10
CA PRO A 45 26.09 -4.05 11.78
C PRO A 45 25.98 -5.34 10.96
N ALA A 46 26.81 -5.46 9.92
CA ALA A 46 26.98 -6.71 9.18
C ALA A 46 28.25 -7.40 9.67
N ARG A 47 28.15 -8.68 10.04
CA ARG A 47 29.33 -9.54 10.15
C ARG A 47 29.92 -9.70 8.75
N ASP A 48 31.23 -9.57 8.63
CA ASP A 48 31.94 -9.95 7.42
C ASP A 48 31.83 -11.47 7.26
N ILE A 49 31.39 -11.91 6.09
CA ILE A 49 31.09 -13.31 5.76
C ILE A 49 31.91 -13.76 4.55
N SER A 50 32.93 -12.98 4.19
CA SER A 50 33.79 -13.19 3.00
C SER A 50 34.49 -14.55 2.97
N ASP A 51 34.65 -15.23 4.11
CA ASP A 51 35.29 -16.55 4.22
C ASP A 51 34.33 -17.76 4.26
N GLU A 52 33.01 -17.55 4.27
CA GLU A 52 32.06 -18.67 4.30
C GLU A 52 31.61 -19.07 2.89
N ASN A 53 31.72 -20.36 2.56
CA ASN A 53 31.26 -20.95 1.30
C ASN A 53 29.72 -21.11 1.31
N VAL A 54 29.00 -20.00 1.45
CA VAL A 54 27.54 -19.96 1.51
C VAL A 54 26.98 -19.94 0.10
N ASN A 55 26.00 -20.80 -0.19
CA ASN A 55 25.24 -20.71 -1.44
C ASN A 55 24.36 -19.45 -1.41
N LEU A 56 24.94 -18.31 -1.83
CA LEU A 56 24.31 -16.99 -1.81
C LEU A 56 23.01 -16.94 -2.61
N LEU A 57 22.91 -17.71 -3.69
CA LEU A 57 21.72 -17.78 -4.54
C LEU A 57 20.55 -18.47 -3.84
N GLN A 58 20.79 -19.63 -3.22
CA GLN A 58 19.76 -20.33 -2.43
C GLN A 58 19.31 -19.48 -1.25
N ARG A 59 20.25 -18.84 -0.55
CA ARG A 59 19.95 -17.95 0.57
C ARG A 59 19.11 -16.75 0.13
N LYS A 60 19.45 -16.10 -0.99
CA LYS A 60 18.67 -15.00 -1.57
C LYS A 60 17.26 -15.47 -1.94
N HIS A 61 17.13 -16.62 -2.58
CA HIS A 61 15.83 -17.18 -2.94
C HIS A 61 14.92 -17.42 -1.73
N ILE A 62 15.48 -17.93 -0.62
CA ILE A 62 14.75 -18.11 0.63
C ILE A 62 14.31 -16.76 1.21
N ILE A 63 15.20 -15.76 1.21
CA ILE A 63 14.91 -14.40 1.67
C ILE A 63 13.77 -13.79 0.84
N ASP A 64 13.88 -13.82 -0.49
CA ASP A 64 12.89 -13.27 -1.41
C ASP A 64 11.53 -13.95 -1.22
N HIS A 65 11.52 -15.29 -1.06
CA HIS A 65 10.29 -16.04 -0.80
C HIS A 65 9.62 -15.63 0.52
N VAL A 66 10.39 -15.46 1.60
CA VAL A 66 9.87 -15.03 2.91
C VAL A 66 9.27 -13.62 2.80
N ILE A 67 9.96 -12.69 2.13
CA ILE A 67 9.51 -11.31 1.94
C ILE A 67 8.23 -11.26 1.11
N GLN A 68 8.16 -11.98 -0.01
CA GLN A 68 6.98 -12.02 -0.87
C GLN A 68 5.78 -12.63 -0.15
N SER A 69 5.99 -13.70 0.63
CA SER A 69 4.94 -14.32 1.44
C SER A 69 4.43 -13.37 2.52
N PHE A 70 5.33 -12.68 3.22
CA PHE A 70 4.98 -11.67 4.20
C PHE A 70 4.19 -10.53 3.56
N TRP A 71 4.68 -9.95 2.45
CA TRP A 71 4.01 -8.87 1.72
C TRP A 71 2.59 -9.26 1.30
N LYS A 72 2.42 -10.46 0.71
CA LYS A 72 1.12 -10.96 0.25
C LYS A 72 0.10 -10.99 1.39
N ARG A 73 0.52 -11.39 2.59
CA ARG A 73 -0.32 -11.43 3.79
C ARG A 73 -0.55 -10.03 4.37
N TRP A 74 0.52 -9.29 4.62
CA TRP A 74 0.48 -7.96 5.23
C TRP A 74 -0.39 -6.98 4.44
N LYS A 75 -0.28 -6.98 3.11
CA LYS A 75 -1.11 -6.15 2.24
C LYS A 75 -2.60 -6.37 2.48
N VAL A 76 -3.02 -7.64 2.56
CA VAL A 76 -4.42 -7.99 2.76
C VAL A 76 -4.90 -7.57 4.15
N GLU A 77 -4.10 -7.87 5.19
CA GLU A 77 -4.42 -7.50 6.56
C GLU A 77 -4.55 -5.98 6.72
N TYR A 78 -3.60 -5.22 6.17
CA TYR A 78 -3.62 -3.77 6.21
C TYR A 78 -4.80 -3.16 5.44
N LEU A 79 -5.08 -3.62 4.22
CA LEU A 79 -6.25 -3.12 3.48
C LEU A 79 -7.57 -3.42 4.20
N HIS A 80 -7.63 -4.51 4.97
CA HIS A 80 -8.80 -4.83 5.77
C HIS A 80 -9.03 -3.83 6.91
N THR A 81 -7.96 -3.33 7.54
CA THR A 81 -8.08 -2.29 8.58
C THR A 81 -8.60 -0.97 8.00
N LEU A 82 -8.21 -0.62 6.76
CA LEU A 82 -8.72 0.55 6.05
C LEU A 82 -10.22 0.42 5.69
N GLN A 83 -10.69 -0.81 5.44
CA GLN A 83 -12.07 -1.10 5.07
C GLN A 83 -12.95 -1.55 6.24
N THR A 84 -12.62 -1.17 7.48
CA THR A 84 -13.40 -1.59 8.66
C THR A 84 -14.86 -1.14 8.55
N ARG A 85 -15.76 -2.07 8.22
CA ARG A 85 -17.20 -1.81 8.17
C ARG A 85 -17.74 -1.73 9.58
N GLN A 86 -18.28 -0.58 9.97
CA GLN A 86 -19.09 -0.49 11.18
C GLN A 86 -20.37 -1.31 10.95
N LYS A 87 -20.48 -2.48 11.59
CA LYS A 87 -21.73 -3.23 11.59
C LYS A 87 -22.80 -2.41 12.32
N TRP A 88 -23.99 -2.30 11.72
CA TRP A 88 -25.22 -1.70 12.28
C TRP A 88 -25.24 -0.17 12.51
N LEU A 89 -24.19 0.57 12.16
CA LEU A 89 -24.13 2.03 12.35
C LEU A 89 -23.84 2.75 11.03
N LYS A 90 -24.89 3.37 10.49
CA LYS A 90 -24.93 4.31 9.35
C LYS A 90 -24.40 3.79 8.01
N THR A 91 -25.05 4.23 6.93
CA THR A 91 -24.50 4.13 5.57
C THR A 91 -23.12 4.79 5.59
N GLY A 92 -22.06 4.02 5.33
CA GLY A 92 -20.69 4.56 5.30
C GLY A 92 -20.59 5.76 4.36
N LYS A 93 -19.64 6.67 4.60
CA LYS A 93 -19.44 7.86 3.75
C LYS A 93 -19.39 7.43 2.28
N PRO A 94 -20.28 7.94 1.42
CA PRO A 94 -20.25 7.60 0.00
C PRO A 94 -18.92 8.07 -0.57
N ILE A 95 -18.37 7.26 -1.47
CA ILE A 95 -17.16 7.59 -2.19
C ILE A 95 -17.45 8.79 -3.12
N GLN A 96 -16.55 9.78 -3.12
CA GLN A 96 -16.71 11.03 -3.87
C GLN A 96 -15.58 11.24 -4.86
N LYS A 97 -15.81 12.13 -5.83
CA LYS A 97 -14.76 12.62 -6.72
C LYS A 97 -13.65 13.29 -5.90
N GLY A 98 -12.40 13.05 -6.25
CA GLY A 98 -11.22 13.55 -5.53
C GLY A 98 -10.73 12.66 -4.38
N THR A 99 -11.50 11.65 -3.95
CA THR A 99 -11.02 10.70 -2.92
C THR A 99 -9.81 9.92 -3.43
N VAL A 100 -8.78 9.79 -2.59
CA VAL A 100 -7.58 8.98 -2.91
C VAL A 100 -7.79 7.58 -2.37
N VAL A 101 -7.57 6.61 -3.24
CA VAL A 101 -7.80 5.20 -2.97
C VAL A 101 -6.56 4.38 -3.27
N VAL A 102 -6.32 3.37 -2.45
CA VAL A 102 -5.41 2.27 -2.76
C VAL A 102 -6.18 1.25 -3.61
N LEU A 103 -5.62 0.90 -4.77
CA LEU A 103 -6.18 -0.12 -5.64
C LEU A 103 -5.81 -1.51 -5.11
N LYS A 104 -6.80 -2.36 -4.87
CA LYS A 104 -6.58 -3.77 -4.54
C LYS A 104 -6.21 -4.55 -5.80
N SER A 105 -4.94 -4.43 -6.20
CA SER A 105 -4.32 -5.26 -7.24
C SER A 105 -3.83 -6.58 -6.64
N ASP A 106 -4.01 -7.69 -7.34
CA ASP A 106 -3.53 -8.99 -6.86
C ASP A 106 -2.02 -9.18 -7.13
N ASN A 107 -1.43 -8.39 -8.06
CA ASN A 107 -0.06 -8.57 -8.57
C ASN A 107 0.94 -7.45 -8.18
N SER A 108 0.64 -6.62 -7.18
CA SER A 108 1.57 -5.56 -6.76
C SER A 108 2.81 -6.11 -6.05
N ALA A 109 3.99 -5.63 -6.45
CA ALA A 109 5.28 -5.99 -5.86
C ALA A 109 5.39 -5.51 -4.41
N PRO A 110 6.31 -6.06 -3.59
CA PRO A 110 6.58 -5.53 -2.25
C PRO A 110 6.87 -4.02 -2.29
N LEU A 111 6.33 -3.27 -1.32
CA LEU A 111 6.42 -1.80 -1.22
C LEU A 111 5.60 -1.01 -2.25
N ASP A 112 5.03 -1.67 -3.25
CA ASP A 112 4.22 -1.01 -4.27
C ASP A 112 2.74 -0.99 -3.85
N TRP A 113 2.30 0.22 -3.48
CA TRP A 113 0.92 0.53 -3.15
C TRP A 113 0.32 1.31 -4.31
N PRO A 114 -0.39 0.67 -5.25
CA PRO A 114 -0.95 1.39 -6.39
C PRO A 114 -2.04 2.35 -5.92
N LEU A 115 -1.77 3.64 -6.08
CA LEU A 115 -2.69 4.71 -5.70
C LEU A 115 -3.45 5.24 -6.91
N GLY A 116 -4.62 5.79 -6.64
CA GLY A 116 -5.37 6.56 -7.61
C GLY A 116 -6.31 7.55 -6.95
N VAL A 117 -6.70 8.56 -7.71
CA VAL A 117 -7.73 9.54 -7.36
C VAL A 117 -9.00 9.19 -8.12
N ILE A 118 -10.14 9.32 -7.46
CA ILE A 118 -11.43 9.14 -8.12
C ILE A 118 -11.72 10.34 -9.01
N ASP A 119 -11.80 10.08 -10.30
CA ASP A 119 -12.09 11.09 -11.31
C ASP A 119 -13.59 11.25 -11.56
N ASP A 120 -14.34 10.14 -11.52
CA ASP A 120 -15.79 10.18 -11.68
C ASP A 120 -16.51 9.05 -10.93
N VAL A 121 -17.77 9.28 -10.57
CA VAL A 121 -18.60 8.35 -9.80
C VAL A 121 -19.86 7.97 -10.57
N HIS A 122 -20.16 6.67 -10.62
CA HIS A 122 -21.32 6.14 -11.36
C HIS A 122 -22.35 5.55 -10.37
N PRO A 123 -23.33 6.34 -9.91
CA PRO A 123 -24.39 5.86 -9.03
C PRO A 123 -25.38 4.96 -9.79
N GLY A 124 -25.87 3.91 -9.13
CA GLY A 124 -26.97 3.08 -9.63
C GLY A 124 -28.32 3.80 -9.54
N LYS A 125 -29.39 3.13 -10.01
CA LYS A 125 -30.77 3.62 -9.91
C LYS A 125 -31.23 3.86 -8.45
N ASP A 126 -30.59 3.20 -7.50
CA ASP A 126 -30.78 3.31 -6.06
C ASP A 126 -29.91 4.40 -5.41
N GLY A 127 -29.15 5.18 -6.21
CA GLY A 127 -28.25 6.22 -5.72
C GLY A 127 -26.94 5.69 -5.14
N VAL A 128 -26.71 4.36 -5.12
CA VAL A 128 -25.51 3.76 -4.54
C VAL A 128 -24.40 3.64 -5.59
N VAL A 129 -23.26 4.27 -5.30
CA VAL A 129 -22.05 4.20 -6.14
C VAL A 129 -21.38 2.84 -5.98
N ARG A 130 -21.38 2.05 -7.05
CA ARG A 130 -20.72 0.73 -7.10
C ARG A 130 -19.50 0.71 -8.01
N VAL A 131 -19.44 1.65 -8.96
CA VAL A 131 -18.39 1.75 -9.98
C VAL A 131 -17.92 3.20 -10.03
N VAL A 132 -16.61 3.38 -10.16
CA VAL A 132 -15.97 4.70 -10.26
C VAL A 132 -14.87 4.64 -11.31
N ASP A 133 -14.58 5.78 -11.92
CA ASP A 133 -13.42 5.95 -12.78
C ASP A 133 -12.26 6.48 -11.91
N VAL A 134 -11.15 5.76 -11.91
CA VAL A 134 -9.99 6.05 -11.05
C VAL A 134 -8.83 6.45 -11.94
N ARG A 135 -8.30 7.65 -11.71
CA ARG A 135 -7.06 8.15 -12.32
C ARG A 135 -5.86 7.66 -11.52
N THR A 136 -4.96 6.97 -12.20
CA THR A 136 -3.68 6.49 -11.66
C THR A 136 -2.54 7.08 -12.50
N ALA A 137 -1.28 6.87 -12.07
CA ALA A 137 -0.10 7.32 -12.83
C ALA A 137 -0.03 6.74 -14.26
N SER A 138 -0.60 5.55 -14.49
CA SER A 138 -0.60 4.88 -15.80
C SER A 138 -1.83 5.18 -16.65
N GLY A 139 -2.80 5.95 -16.15
CA GLY A 139 -4.04 6.30 -16.85
C GLY A 139 -5.30 6.17 -16.00
N VAL A 140 -6.46 6.32 -16.66
CA VAL A 140 -7.79 6.25 -16.04
C VAL A 140 -8.40 4.87 -16.28
N TYR A 141 -8.86 4.22 -15.20
CA TYR A 141 -9.48 2.90 -15.25
C TYR A 141 -10.81 2.88 -14.52
N ARG A 142 -11.82 2.23 -15.11
CA ARG A 142 -13.08 1.94 -14.45
C ARG A 142 -12.92 0.78 -13.47
N ARG A 143 -13.24 1.00 -12.19
CA ARG A 143 -13.08 -0.02 -11.14
C ARG A 143 -14.32 -0.10 -10.24
N PRO A 144 -14.71 -1.32 -9.80
CA PRO A 144 -15.69 -1.47 -8.74
C PRO A 144 -15.17 -0.92 -7.42
N VAL A 145 -16.03 -0.25 -6.65
CA VAL A 145 -15.72 0.30 -5.32
C VAL A 145 -15.13 -0.76 -4.37
N VAL A 146 -15.56 -2.02 -4.50
CA VAL A 146 -15.08 -3.15 -3.67
C VAL A 146 -13.58 -3.43 -3.85
N LYS A 147 -12.99 -3.04 -5.00
CA LYS A 147 -11.57 -3.18 -5.29
C LYS A 147 -10.77 -1.93 -4.90
N LEU A 148 -11.39 -0.96 -4.23
CA LEU A 148 -10.77 0.30 -3.82
C LEU A 148 -10.82 0.43 -2.30
N CYS A 149 -9.73 0.91 -1.72
CA CYS A 149 -9.62 1.19 -0.29
C CYS A 149 -9.35 2.68 -0.12
N PRO A 150 -10.34 3.51 0.28
CA PRO A 150 -10.13 4.92 0.57
C PRO A 150 -9.08 5.10 1.66
N LEU A 151 -8.19 6.08 1.49
CA LEU A 151 -7.31 6.50 2.57
C LEU A 151 -8.12 7.25 3.63
N PRO A 152 -7.77 7.12 4.92
CA PRO A 152 -8.46 7.83 5.99
C PRO A 152 -8.07 9.32 6.01
N ASN A 153 -8.92 10.14 6.64
CA ASN A 153 -8.67 11.56 6.91
C ASN A 153 -8.39 12.44 5.67
N GLN A 154 -9.31 12.37 4.70
CA GLN A 154 -9.36 13.25 3.53
C GLN A 154 -10.48 14.27 3.63
#